data_AF-A0A251SYV5-F1
#
_entry.id   AF-A0A251SYV5-F1
#
_cell.length_a   1.000
_cell.length_b   1.000
_cell.length_c   1.000
_cell.angle_alpha   90.00
_cell.angle_beta   90.00
_cell.angle_gamma   90.00
#
_symmetry.space_group_name_H-M   'P 1'
#
loop_
_entity.id
_entity.type
_entity.pdbx_description
1 polymer ?
#
loop_
_entity_poly.entity_id
_entity_poly.type
_entity_poly.pdbx_seq_one_letter_code
_entity_poly.pdbx_strand_id
1 'polypeptide(L)'
;MLCPGFFQTSRTISLGAAISPISTYNGEQYDVAFMIWKDPKSENWWLKVGNEVIGYWPSSLFTDLRNHATLIAYGGEVYFVSSGKHTSTQMGSGHFPDEGLGKAAYARNLEVIDRANNLNAASNLQLYTDKPNCYGVTKWYGGVWHNYIYFG
;
A
#
# COMPACT_ATOMS: atom_id res chain seq x y z
N MET A 1 -16.26 -21.69 -14.58
CA MET A 1 -16.56 -20.95 -13.34
C MET A 1 -15.74 -19.67 -13.35
N LEU A 2 -16.38 -18.51 -13.31
CA LEU A 2 -15.73 -17.20 -13.28
C LEU A 2 -15.10 -17.00 -11.90
N CYS A 3 -13.80 -16.74 -11.84
CA CYS A 3 -13.10 -16.45 -10.58
C CYS A 3 -13.75 -15.20 -9.94
N PRO A 4 -14.38 -15.30 -8.75
CA PRO A 4 -15.17 -14.22 -8.17
C PRO A 4 -14.31 -13.11 -7.55
N GLY A 5 -13.13 -12.84 -8.10
CA GLY A 5 -12.11 -11.95 -7.53
C GLY A 5 -12.49 -10.47 -7.63
N PHE A 6 -11.60 -9.66 -8.22
CA PHE A 6 -11.86 -8.24 -8.38
C PHE A 6 -12.77 -7.96 -9.57
N PHE A 7 -13.79 -7.12 -9.36
CA PHE A 7 -14.66 -6.60 -10.39
C PHE A 7 -14.19 -5.21 -10.79
N GLN A 8 -13.49 -5.13 -11.93
CA GLN A 8 -13.05 -3.84 -12.48
C GLN A 8 -14.23 -3.11 -13.12
N THR A 9 -14.46 -1.87 -12.69
CA THR A 9 -15.48 -0.97 -13.24
C THR A 9 -14.86 0.11 -14.12
N SER A 10 -13.63 0.51 -13.83
CA SER A 10 -12.89 1.48 -14.63
C SER A 10 -12.53 0.91 -16.00
N ARG A 11 -12.61 1.77 -17.03
CA ARG A 11 -12.12 1.50 -18.39
C ARG A 11 -10.85 2.27 -18.73
N THR A 12 -10.34 3.06 -17.79
CA THR A 12 -9.19 3.95 -18.00
C THR A 12 -7.91 3.35 -17.44
N ILE A 13 -7.99 2.75 -16.25
CA ILE A 13 -6.87 2.11 -15.57
C ILE A 13 -7.21 0.64 -15.33
N SER A 14 -6.35 -0.25 -15.83
CA SER A 14 -6.50 -1.69 -15.64
C SER A 14 -5.74 -2.17 -14.41
N LEU A 15 -6.27 -3.19 -13.72
CA LEU A 15 -5.46 -3.94 -12.77
C LEU A 15 -4.23 -4.53 -13.47
N GLY A 16 -3.06 -4.38 -12.85
CA GLY A 16 -1.78 -4.79 -13.44
C GLY A 16 -1.21 -3.78 -14.44
N ALA A 17 -1.83 -2.61 -14.64
CA ALA A 17 -1.22 -1.52 -15.38
C ALA A 17 0.10 -1.07 -14.71
N ALA A 18 1.10 -0.75 -15.53
CA ALA A 18 2.34 -0.18 -15.05
C ALA A 18 2.10 1.24 -14.51
N ILE A 19 2.73 1.56 -13.39
CA ILE A 19 2.79 2.93 -12.89
C ILE A 19 3.80 3.69 -13.75
N SER A 20 3.37 4.84 -14.28
CA SER A 20 4.23 5.74 -15.04
C SER A 20 3.76 7.18 -14.83
N PRO A 21 4.68 8.16 -14.66
CA PRO A 21 6.13 7.97 -14.52
C PRO A 21 6.55 7.32 -13.20
N ILE A 22 7.80 6.88 -13.10
CA ILE A 22 8.42 6.34 -11.88
C ILE A 22 9.54 7.25 -11.37
N SER A 23 9.75 7.26 -10.04
CA SER A 23 10.79 8.07 -9.40
C SER A 23 12.20 7.65 -9.81
N THR A 24 13.12 8.61 -9.81
CA THR A 24 14.56 8.38 -10.08
C THR A 24 15.37 8.62 -8.80
N TYR A 25 16.40 7.80 -8.56
CA TYR A 25 17.31 7.97 -7.41
C TYR A 25 17.97 9.35 -7.43
N ASN A 26 17.86 10.12 -6.34
CA ASN A 26 18.26 11.53 -6.21
C ASN A 26 17.68 12.46 -7.29
N GLY A 27 16.56 12.10 -7.91
CA GLY A 27 15.94 12.85 -9.00
C GLY A 27 14.47 13.17 -8.73
N GLU A 28 13.71 13.29 -9.82
CA GLU A 28 12.26 13.51 -9.76
C GLU A 28 11.57 12.38 -8.98
N GLN A 29 10.66 12.79 -8.08
CA GLN A 29 9.87 11.89 -7.26
C GLN A 29 8.41 11.98 -7.68
N TYR A 30 7.77 10.83 -7.81
CA TYR A 30 6.37 10.70 -8.20
C TYR A 30 5.60 9.92 -7.14
N ASP A 31 4.34 10.31 -6.96
CA ASP A 31 3.43 9.74 -5.98
C ASP A 31 2.18 9.22 -6.68
N VAL A 32 1.65 8.10 -6.19
CA VAL A 32 0.33 7.60 -6.55
C VAL A 32 -0.48 7.37 -5.27
N ALA A 33 -1.68 7.95 -5.23
CA ALA A 33 -2.58 7.80 -4.09
C ALA A 33 -3.40 6.51 -4.26
N PHE A 34 -3.42 5.68 -3.23
CA PHE A 34 -4.27 4.49 -3.15
C PHE A 34 -5.27 4.66 -2.02
N MET A 35 -6.52 4.29 -2.27
CA MET A 35 -7.56 4.25 -1.24
C MET A 35 -8.34 2.96 -1.38
N ILE A 36 -8.46 2.24 -0.27
CA ILE A 36 -9.33 1.07 -0.13
C ILE A 36 -10.35 1.38 0.96
N TRP A 37 -11.63 1.19 0.66
CA TRP A 37 -12.69 1.43 1.63
C TRP A 37 -13.81 0.42 1.49
N LYS A 38 -14.54 0.18 2.56
CA LYS A 38 -15.75 -0.64 2.54
C LYS A 38 -16.96 0.26 2.35
N ASP A 39 -17.67 0.10 1.24
CA ASP A 39 -18.88 0.89 0.98
C ASP A 39 -20.01 0.48 1.94
N PRO A 40 -20.59 1.41 2.74
CA PRO A 40 -21.68 1.08 3.64
C PRO A 40 -22.97 0.65 2.93
N LYS A 41 -23.12 0.93 1.63
CA LYS A 41 -24.32 0.57 0.87
C LYS A 41 -24.21 -0.82 0.25
N SER A 42 -23.18 -1.05 -0.56
CA SER A 42 -22.99 -2.33 -1.25
C SER A 42 -22.26 -3.37 -0.41
N GLU A 43 -21.69 -2.95 0.73
CA GLU A 43 -20.80 -3.73 1.59
C GLU A 43 -19.50 -4.21 0.92
N ASN A 44 -19.22 -3.81 -0.32
CA ASN A 44 -18.02 -4.27 -1.02
C ASN A 44 -16.80 -3.44 -0.65
N TRP A 45 -15.61 -4.02 -0.83
CA TRP A 45 -14.35 -3.30 -0.69
C TRP A 45 -13.97 -2.68 -2.02
N TRP A 46 -13.94 -1.36 -2.08
CA TRP A 46 -13.64 -0.60 -3.29
C TRP A 46 -12.17 -0.16 -3.30
N LEU A 47 -11.62 -0.09 -4.51
CA LEU A 47 -10.28 0.43 -4.79
C LEU A 47 -10.38 1.70 -5.63
N LYS A 48 -9.69 2.75 -5.20
CA LYS A 48 -9.48 3.98 -5.95
C LYS A 48 -7.98 4.25 -6.07
N VAL A 49 -7.56 4.65 -7.25
CA VAL A 49 -6.17 5.03 -7.57
C VAL A 49 -6.18 6.44 -8.15
N GLY A 50 -5.47 7.36 -7.50
CA GLY A 50 -5.55 8.78 -7.80
C GLY A 50 -7.00 9.26 -7.67
N ASN A 51 -7.57 9.72 -8.78
CA ASN A 51 -8.97 10.16 -8.86
C ASN A 51 -9.94 9.11 -9.43
N GLU A 52 -9.44 7.97 -9.88
CA GLU A 52 -10.24 6.96 -10.56
C GLU A 52 -10.67 5.83 -9.63
N VAL A 53 -11.97 5.52 -9.58
CA VAL A 53 -12.50 4.34 -8.90
C VAL A 53 -12.31 3.13 -9.82
N ILE A 54 -11.39 2.24 -9.46
CA ILE A 54 -10.96 1.13 -10.30
C ILE A 54 -12.00 0.01 -10.32
N GLY A 55 -12.58 -0.29 -9.16
CA GLY A 55 -13.51 -1.42 -9.00
C GLY A 55 -13.57 -1.89 -7.56
N TYR A 56 -14.06 -3.11 -7.35
CA TYR A 56 -14.28 -3.64 -6.00
C TYR A 56 -14.06 -5.16 -5.89
N TRP A 57 -13.79 -5.59 -4.66
CA TRP A 57 -13.90 -6.97 -4.21
C TRP A 57 -15.23 -7.18 -3.49
N PRO A 58 -16.04 -8.19 -3.89
CA PRO A 58 -17.25 -8.54 -3.18
C PRO A 58 -16.96 -8.91 -1.72
N SER A 59 -17.81 -8.47 -0.78
CA SER A 59 -17.66 -8.81 0.64
C SER A 59 -17.68 -10.32 0.91
N SER A 60 -18.39 -11.07 0.07
CA SER A 60 -18.51 -12.53 0.13
C SER A 60 -17.20 -13.28 -0.08
N LEU A 61 -16.18 -12.63 -0.65
CA LEU A 61 -14.83 -13.18 -0.76
C LEU A 61 -14.13 -13.32 0.58
N PHE A 62 -14.53 -12.54 1.57
CA PHE A 62 -13.80 -12.41 2.82
C PHE A 62 -14.56 -13.03 3.99
N THR A 63 -13.79 -13.64 4.88
CA THR A 63 -14.22 -14.02 6.24
C THR A 63 -13.89 -12.88 7.20
N ASP A 64 -12.60 -12.60 7.40
CA ASP A 64 -12.13 -11.68 8.42
C ASP A 64 -12.38 -10.21 8.03
N LEU A 65 -12.21 -9.90 6.74
CA LEU A 65 -12.51 -8.57 6.19
C LEU A 65 -13.98 -8.40 5.81
N ARG A 66 -14.88 -9.35 6.13
CA ARG A 66 -16.29 -9.23 5.70
C ARG A 66 -16.94 -7.95 6.23
N ASN A 67 -16.70 -7.64 7.50
CA ASN A 67 -17.37 -6.54 8.20
C ASN A 67 -16.50 -5.29 8.29
N HIS A 68 -15.22 -5.44 8.62
CA HIS A 68 -14.25 -4.36 8.76
C HIS A 68 -12.84 -4.95 8.80
N ALA A 69 -11.82 -4.11 8.61
CA ALA A 69 -10.43 -4.50 8.85
C ALA A 69 -10.11 -4.38 10.35
N THR A 70 -9.44 -5.39 10.90
CA THR A 70 -8.89 -5.37 12.27
C THR A 70 -7.40 -5.04 12.31
N LEU A 71 -6.72 -5.20 11.17
CA LEU A 71 -5.32 -4.84 10.95
C LEU A 71 -5.21 -4.08 9.63
N ILE A 72 -4.46 -2.99 9.64
CA ILE A 72 -4.09 -2.23 8.45
C ILE A 72 -2.57 -2.12 8.44
N ALA A 73 -1.94 -2.56 7.35
CA ALA A 73 -0.50 -2.54 7.18
C ALA A 73 -0.12 -1.65 6.00
N TYR A 74 1.00 -0.94 6.15
CA TYR A 74 1.61 -0.12 5.12
C TYR A 74 3.08 -0.54 5.00
N GLY A 75 3.60 -0.66 3.78
CA GLY A 75 4.99 -1.04 3.56
C GLY A 75 5.19 -1.76 2.24
N GLY A 76 6.21 -2.62 2.20
CA GLY A 76 6.52 -3.48 1.07
C GLY A 76 6.57 -4.94 1.49
N GLU A 77 6.33 -5.82 0.52
CA GLU A 77 6.50 -7.27 0.67
C GLU A 77 7.43 -7.74 -0.44
N VAL A 78 8.33 -8.66 -0.09
CA VAL A 78 9.18 -9.35 -1.06
C VAL A 78 8.86 -10.84 -0.98
N TYR A 79 8.37 -11.38 -2.08
CA TYR A 79 8.18 -12.81 -2.22
C TYR A 79 9.37 -13.46 -2.92
N PHE A 80 9.83 -14.60 -2.41
CA PHE A 80 10.80 -15.42 -3.11
C PHE A 80 10.55 -16.91 -2.87
N VAL A 81 10.85 -17.72 -3.88
CA VAL A 81 10.88 -19.18 -3.77
C VAL A 81 12.33 -19.58 -3.54
N SER A 82 12.71 -19.89 -2.29
CA SER A 82 14.10 -20.28 -1.98
C SER A 82 14.38 -21.77 -2.19
N SER A 83 15.57 -22.05 -2.73
CA SER A 83 16.29 -23.31 -2.59
C SER A 83 17.48 -23.23 -1.60
N GLY A 84 17.48 -22.28 -0.65
CA GLY A 84 18.42 -22.28 0.49
C GLY A 84 19.43 -21.13 0.59
N LYS A 85 19.35 -20.07 -0.22
CA LYS A 85 20.13 -18.83 -0.03
C LYS A 85 19.23 -17.59 -0.03
N HIS A 86 19.57 -16.60 0.81
CA HIS A 86 18.95 -15.27 0.77
C HIS A 86 19.25 -14.60 -0.58
N THR A 87 18.25 -13.99 -1.21
CA THR A 87 18.37 -13.39 -2.54
C THR A 87 18.69 -11.89 -2.46
N SER A 88 19.28 -11.35 -3.52
CA SER A 88 19.50 -9.91 -3.77
C SER A 88 18.23 -9.18 -4.22
N THR A 89 17.05 -9.65 -3.77
CA THR A 89 15.78 -9.07 -4.22
C THR A 89 15.62 -7.70 -3.58
N GLN A 90 15.27 -6.70 -4.39
CA GLN A 90 15.12 -5.33 -3.93
C GLN A 90 13.67 -5.05 -3.52
N MET A 91 13.47 -4.37 -2.39
CA MET A 91 12.17 -3.82 -1.99
C MET A 91 12.11 -2.34 -2.37
N GLY A 92 11.01 -1.89 -2.98
CA GLY A 92 10.86 -0.49 -3.38
C GLY A 92 11.95 -0.05 -4.37
N SER A 93 12.77 0.92 -3.97
CA SER A 93 13.91 1.39 -4.77
C SER A 93 15.18 0.52 -4.62
N GLY A 94 15.18 -0.46 -3.72
CA GLY A 94 16.36 -1.27 -3.39
C GLY A 94 17.37 -0.58 -2.48
N HIS A 95 16.98 0.54 -1.86
CA HIS A 95 17.78 1.33 -0.94
C HIS A 95 17.17 1.30 0.47
N PHE A 96 18.04 1.32 1.48
CA PHE A 96 17.61 1.25 2.87
C PHE A 96 16.83 2.49 3.30
N PRO A 97 15.89 2.36 4.25
CA PRO A 97 15.02 3.45 4.70
C PRO A 97 15.77 4.66 5.27
N ASP A 98 16.99 4.46 5.78
CA ASP A 98 17.82 5.52 6.36
C ASP A 98 18.34 6.51 5.31
N GLU A 99 18.29 6.15 4.02
CA GLU A 99 18.66 7.06 2.94
C GLU A 99 17.63 8.16 2.68
N GLY A 100 16.37 7.96 3.10
CA GLY A 100 15.32 8.98 3.11
C GLY A 100 14.83 9.44 1.72
N LEU A 101 14.27 10.66 1.69
CA LEU A 101 13.61 11.23 0.52
C LEU A 101 14.53 11.26 -0.71
N GLY A 102 13.98 10.86 -1.86
CA GLY A 102 14.73 10.84 -3.12
C GLY A 102 15.50 9.55 -3.36
N LYS A 103 15.63 8.70 -2.34
CA LYS A 103 16.48 7.50 -2.38
C LYS A 103 15.73 6.24 -1.96
N ALA A 104 15.17 6.26 -0.75
CA ALA A 104 14.36 5.18 -0.22
C ALA A 104 12.92 5.24 -0.74
N ALA A 105 12.25 4.09 -0.86
CA ALA A 105 10.82 4.06 -1.11
C ALA A 105 10.06 4.54 0.14
N TYR A 106 8.89 5.15 -0.08
CA TYR A 106 8.09 5.68 1.01
C TYR A 106 6.59 5.49 0.78
N ALA A 107 5.85 5.51 1.87
CA ALA A 107 4.40 5.70 1.88
C ALA A 107 4.09 6.84 2.86
N ARG A 108 3.34 7.84 2.38
CA ARG A 108 3.01 9.05 3.14
C ARG A 108 1.51 9.27 3.19
N ASN A 109 1.07 10.19 4.06
CA ASN A 109 -0.35 10.42 4.33
C ASN A 109 -1.04 9.10 4.70
N LEU A 110 -0.46 8.37 5.65
CA LEU A 110 -1.03 7.11 6.11
C LEU A 110 -2.34 7.41 6.84
N GLU A 111 -3.45 6.95 6.28
CA GLU A 111 -4.81 7.30 6.70
C GLU A 111 -5.72 6.07 6.71
N VAL A 112 -6.71 6.08 7.61
CA VAL A 112 -7.69 5.01 7.80
C VAL A 112 -9.10 5.56 7.71
N ILE A 113 -10.00 4.80 7.09
CA ILE A 113 -11.43 5.14 7.04
C ILE A 113 -12.12 4.49 8.23
N ASP A 114 -12.77 5.31 9.05
CA ASP A 114 -13.48 4.84 10.23
C ASP A 114 -14.89 4.33 9.90
N ARG A 115 -15.60 3.84 10.93
CA ARG A 115 -16.97 3.33 10.79
C ARG A 115 -17.99 4.40 10.39
N ALA A 116 -17.72 5.68 10.69
CA ALA A 116 -18.53 6.81 10.26
C ALA A 116 -18.17 7.27 8.84
N ASN A 117 -17.28 6.54 8.16
CA ASN A 117 -16.80 6.81 6.81
C ASN A 117 -15.99 8.12 6.71
N ASN A 118 -15.34 8.53 7.81
CA ASN A 118 -14.39 9.63 7.81
C ASN A 118 -12.98 9.12 7.56
N LEU A 119 -12.21 9.87 6.77
CA LEU A 119 -10.79 9.64 6.56
C LEU A 119 -10.01 10.29 7.71
N ASN A 120 -9.26 9.50 8.45
CA ASN A 120 -8.50 9.94 9.62
C ASN A 120 -7.03 9.57 9.47
N ALA A 121 -6.12 10.41 9.97
CA ALA A 121 -4.70 10.06 10.04
C ALA A 121 -4.51 8.75 10.84
N ALA A 122 -3.74 7.82 10.28
CA ALA A 122 -3.35 6.60 10.99
C ALA A 122 -2.54 7.00 12.23
N SER A 123 -2.86 6.41 13.37
CA SER A 123 -2.16 6.63 14.64
C SER A 123 -1.64 5.30 15.18
N ASN A 124 -0.74 5.35 16.17
CA ASN A 124 -0.18 4.17 16.84
C ASN A 124 0.52 3.17 15.89
N LEU A 125 1.20 3.67 14.85
CA LEU A 125 1.96 2.85 13.90
C LEU A 125 3.02 2.00 14.62
N GLN A 126 2.96 0.69 14.42
CA GLN A 126 3.96 -0.28 14.89
C GLN A 126 4.87 -0.66 13.72
N LEU A 127 6.17 -0.75 13.98
CA LEU A 127 7.13 -1.20 12.98
C LEU A 127 7.25 -2.72 13.04
N TYR A 128 7.31 -3.35 11.88
CA TYR A 128 7.48 -4.79 11.74
C TYR A 128 8.39 -5.10 10.56
N THR A 129 9.31 -6.06 10.73
CA THR A 129 10.25 -6.48 9.68
C THR A 129 10.63 -7.94 9.88
N ASP A 130 10.30 -8.81 8.91
CA ASP A 130 10.60 -10.25 8.99
C ASP A 130 12.11 -10.55 8.92
N LYS A 131 12.86 -9.77 8.13
CA LYS A 131 14.29 -9.94 7.87
C LYS A 131 15.05 -8.62 8.09
N PRO A 132 15.26 -8.19 9.35
CA PRO A 132 15.82 -6.88 9.68
C PRO A 132 17.27 -6.68 9.21
N ASN A 133 17.99 -7.75 8.89
CA ASN A 133 19.34 -7.67 8.32
C ASN A 133 19.33 -7.43 6.79
N CYS A 134 18.18 -7.51 6.14
CA CYS A 134 18.06 -7.42 4.69
C CYS A 134 17.16 -6.26 4.25
N TYR A 135 16.12 -5.98 5.03
CA TYR A 135 15.17 -4.91 4.79
C TYR A 135 14.95 -4.14 6.08
N GLY A 136 14.49 -2.91 5.98
CA GLY A 136 14.12 -2.09 7.12
C GLY A 136 12.90 -1.22 6.83
N VAL A 137 12.34 -0.67 7.91
CA VAL A 137 11.32 0.36 7.85
C VAL A 137 11.55 1.37 8.96
N THR A 138 11.44 2.65 8.64
CA THR A 138 11.44 3.74 9.62
C THR A 138 10.11 4.49 9.55
N LYS A 139 9.64 5.01 10.68
CA LYS A 139 8.43 5.84 10.75
C LYS A 139 8.78 7.25 11.18
N TRP A 140 8.06 8.20 10.60
CA TRP A 140 8.27 9.62 10.81
C TRP A 140 6.93 10.36 10.79
N TYR A 141 6.97 11.59 11.30
CA TYR A 141 5.87 12.53 11.21
C TYR A 141 6.37 13.86 10.65
N GLY A 142 5.64 14.45 9.70
CA GLY A 142 6.00 15.72 9.09
C GLY A 142 4.76 16.53 8.71
N GLY A 143 4.87 17.86 8.70
CA GLY A 143 3.70 18.74 8.55
C GLY A 143 2.87 18.49 7.28
N VAL A 144 3.52 18.31 6.12
CA VAL A 144 2.82 18.07 4.85
C VAL A 144 2.45 16.59 4.67
N TRP A 145 3.29 15.68 5.17
CA TRP A 145 3.20 14.24 4.93
C TRP A 145 2.42 13.48 6.00
N HIS A 146 2.05 14.16 7.09
CA HIS A 146 1.51 13.56 8.31
C HIS A 146 2.36 12.38 8.75
N ASN A 147 1.75 11.24 9.12
CA ASN A 147 2.49 10.01 9.36
C ASN A 147 2.94 9.40 8.04
N TYR A 148 4.22 9.02 7.97
CA TYR A 148 4.81 8.38 6.81
C TYR A 148 5.90 7.39 7.21
N ILE A 149 6.24 6.50 6.28
CA ILE A 149 7.31 5.52 6.43
C ILE A 149 8.29 5.61 5.27
N TYR A 150 9.56 5.35 5.54
CA TYR A 150 10.51 4.87 4.53
C TYR A 150 10.68 3.36 4.70
N PHE A 151 10.79 2.64 3.60
CA PHE A 151 11.00 1.19 3.61
C PHE A 151 11.86 0.77 2.43
N GLY A 152 12.57 -0.36 2.60
CA GLY A 152 13.46 -0.90 1.57
C GLY A 152 14.39 -1.96 2.10
#